data_AF-A0A934XDX9-F1
#
_entry.id   AF-A0A934XDX9-F1
#
_cell.length_a   1.000
_cell.length_b   1.000
_cell.length_c   1.000
_cell.angle_alpha   90.00
_cell.angle_beta   90.00
_cell.angle_gamma   90.00
#
_symmetry.space_group_name_H-M   'P 1'
#
loop_
_entity.id
_entity.type
_entity.pdbx_description
1 polymer ?
#
loop_
_entity_poly.entity_id
_entity_poly.type
_entity_poly.pdbx_seq_one_letter_code
_entity_poly.pdbx_strand_id
1 'polypeptide(L)'
;MPTFKNLIAIMFLVLGLSAQAQDYPAPSPQYTSPVPSSRFEVMQSPLAAKWTFRLDKYAGRVWQLVRTKDDESSWEEMPVYDSLKVQAPTRPRFQLFTSGLAARHTFLIDTDSGKTWVLVTGKRKNKNGSEYEVTGWQPFAE
;
A
#
# COMPACT_ATOMS: atom_id res chain seq x y z
N MET A 1 29.21 25.53 -46.57
CA MET A 1 27.84 25.19 -47.01
C MET A 1 27.71 23.67 -47.03
N PRO A 2 26.89 23.06 -46.17
CA PRO A 2 26.65 21.62 -46.22
C PRO A 2 25.92 21.28 -47.53
N THR A 3 26.39 20.25 -48.24
CA THR A 3 25.78 19.79 -49.50
C THR A 3 24.46 19.07 -49.22
N PHE A 4 23.56 19.04 -50.19
CA PHE A 4 22.20 18.48 -50.08
C PHE A 4 22.17 17.02 -49.54
N LYS A 5 23.23 16.23 -49.80
CA LYS A 5 23.42 14.88 -49.24
C LYS A 5 23.62 14.87 -47.72
N ASN A 6 24.28 15.88 -47.16
CA ASN A 6 24.51 16.00 -45.71
C ASN A 6 23.25 16.45 -44.96
N LEU A 7 22.30 17.13 -45.63
CA LEU A 7 21.01 17.49 -45.03
C LEU A 7 20.10 16.26 -44.81
N ILE A 8 20.12 15.30 -45.73
CA ILE A 8 19.28 14.09 -45.64
C ILE A 8 19.75 13.18 -44.50
N ALA A 9 21.07 13.04 -44.30
CA ALA A 9 21.62 12.25 -43.20
C ALA A 9 21.25 12.81 -41.82
N ILE A 10 21.17 14.14 -41.68
CA ILE A 10 20.76 14.80 -40.44
C ILE A 10 19.25 14.62 -40.20
N MET A 11 18.43 14.62 -41.25
CA MET A 11 16.97 14.43 -41.13
C MET A 11 16.60 13.01 -40.64
N PHE A 12 17.38 11.99 -41.01
CA PHE A 12 17.20 10.63 -40.49
C PHE A 12 17.67 10.46 -39.03
N LEU A 13 18.62 11.27 -38.57
CA LEU A 13 19.10 11.21 -37.19
C LEU A 13 18.11 11.82 -36.19
N VAL A 14 17.30 12.80 -36.62
CA VAL A 14 16.31 13.49 -35.77
C VAL A 14 14.99 12.71 -35.68
N LEU A 15 14.62 11.95 -36.71
CA LEU A 15 13.40 11.12 -36.69
C LEU A 15 13.52 9.84 -35.85
N GLY A 16 14.75 9.35 -35.62
CA GLY A 16 15.01 8.21 -34.72
C GLY A 16 14.98 8.55 -33.23
N LEU A 17 14.95 9.84 -32.87
CA LEU A 17 14.93 10.34 -31.49
C LEU A 17 13.54 10.74 -31.01
N SER A 18 12.49 10.26 -31.68
CA SER A 18 11.13 10.28 -31.10
C SER A 18 11.08 9.28 -29.95
N ALA A 19 11.64 9.73 -28.84
CA ALA A 19 11.44 9.33 -27.48
C ALA A 19 10.28 8.34 -27.33
N GLN A 20 10.63 7.07 -27.22
CA GLN A 20 9.87 6.16 -26.38
C GLN A 20 10.10 6.62 -24.93
N ALA A 21 9.54 7.77 -24.55
CA ALA A 21 9.10 7.96 -23.18
C ALA A 21 7.91 7.02 -23.04
N GLN A 22 8.19 5.72 -22.91
CA GLN A 22 7.22 4.80 -22.36
C GLN A 22 6.91 5.38 -20.99
N ASP A 23 5.72 5.93 -20.83
CA ASP A 23 5.08 6.02 -19.53
C ASP A 23 5.22 4.63 -18.93
N TYR A 24 6.27 4.42 -18.13
CA TYR A 24 6.38 3.23 -17.31
C TYR A 24 5.09 3.27 -16.50
N PRO A 25 4.16 2.31 -16.68
CA PRO A 25 2.96 2.33 -15.88
C PRO A 25 3.44 2.33 -14.44
N ALA A 26 3.08 3.38 -13.70
CA ALA A 26 3.44 3.49 -12.30
C ALA A 26 3.07 2.15 -11.65
N PRO A 27 3.96 1.53 -10.86
CA PRO A 27 3.73 0.20 -10.35
C PRO A 27 2.35 0.16 -9.70
N SER A 28 1.44 -0.59 -10.31
CA SER A 28 0.09 -0.75 -9.79
C SER A 28 0.17 -1.69 -8.61
N PRO A 29 -0.56 -1.44 -7.51
CA PRO A 29 -0.66 -2.44 -6.46
C PRO A 29 -1.11 -3.76 -7.09
N GLN A 30 -0.43 -4.86 -6.75
CA GLN A 30 -0.80 -6.17 -7.26
C GLN A 30 -1.99 -6.67 -6.44
N TYR A 31 -3.15 -6.72 -7.08
CA TYR A 31 -4.36 -7.30 -6.52
C TYR A 31 -4.57 -8.68 -7.11
N THR A 32 -4.90 -9.66 -6.27
CA THR A 32 -5.66 -10.82 -6.73
C THR A 32 -7.12 -10.47 -6.58
N SER A 33 -7.97 -10.74 -7.57
CA SER A 33 -9.42 -10.62 -7.37
C SER A 33 -9.80 -11.56 -6.22
N PRO A 34 -10.20 -11.04 -5.05
CA PRO A 34 -10.46 -11.91 -3.92
C PRO A 34 -11.67 -12.78 -4.26
N VAL A 35 -11.60 -14.06 -3.92
CA VAL A 35 -12.75 -14.95 -4.01
C VAL A 35 -13.92 -14.28 -3.27
N PRO A 36 -15.11 -14.15 -3.89
CA PRO A 36 -16.28 -13.63 -3.20
C PRO A 36 -16.46 -14.37 -1.87
N SER A 37 -16.72 -13.64 -0.78
CA SER A 37 -16.80 -14.17 0.60
C SER A 37 -15.50 -14.71 1.24
N SER A 38 -14.32 -14.50 0.65
CA SER A 38 -13.07 -14.85 1.34
C SER A 38 -12.98 -14.10 2.68
N ARG A 39 -12.48 -14.77 3.73
CA ARG A 39 -12.28 -14.11 5.03
C ARG A 39 -11.05 -13.21 5.02
N PHE A 40 -9.99 -13.66 4.37
CA PHE A 40 -8.71 -12.96 4.32
C PHE A 40 -8.43 -12.39 2.93
N GLU A 41 -7.70 -11.29 2.92
CA GLU A 41 -7.15 -10.64 1.74
C GLU A 41 -5.70 -10.25 2.00
N VAL A 42 -4.84 -10.35 0.99
CA VAL A 42 -3.46 -9.87 1.03
C VAL A 42 -3.33 -8.75 0.01
N MET A 43 -2.76 -7.63 0.45
CA MET A 43 -2.52 -6.45 -0.38
C MET A 43 -1.06 -6.04 -0.21
N GLN A 44 -0.38 -5.78 -1.33
CA GLN A 44 0.97 -5.20 -1.32
C GLN A 44 0.95 -3.81 -1.93
N SER A 45 1.51 -2.84 -1.19
CA SER A 45 1.76 -1.51 -1.74
C SER A 45 2.85 -1.56 -2.81
N PRO A 46 2.68 -0.85 -3.93
CA PRO A 46 3.70 -0.76 -4.96
C PRO A 46 4.94 0.05 -4.50
N LEU A 47 4.85 0.77 -3.38
CA LEU A 47 5.93 1.61 -2.86
C LEU A 47 7.07 0.81 -2.22
N ALA A 48 6.73 -0.23 -1.46
CA ALA A 48 7.72 -1.05 -0.77
C ALA A 48 7.10 -2.36 -0.27
N ALA A 49 7.85 -3.47 -0.37
CA ALA A 49 7.41 -4.78 0.12
C ALA A 49 7.10 -4.81 1.63
N LYS A 50 7.71 -3.91 2.42
CA LYS A 50 7.38 -3.77 3.85
C LYS A 50 5.92 -3.37 4.09
N TRP A 51 5.26 -2.78 3.09
CA TRP A 51 3.84 -2.43 3.11
C TRP A 51 3.01 -3.52 2.45
N THR A 52 3.22 -4.76 2.90
CA THR A 52 2.39 -5.90 2.57
C THR A 52 1.51 -6.21 3.76
N PHE A 53 0.20 -6.20 3.55
CA PHE A 53 -0.79 -6.34 4.59
C PHE A 53 -1.65 -7.58 4.35
N ARG A 54 -2.08 -8.21 5.44
CA ARG A 54 -3.14 -9.21 5.46
C ARG A 54 -4.32 -8.65 6.25
N LEU A 55 -5.52 -8.70 5.69
CA LEU A 55 -6.75 -8.20 6.32
C LEU A 55 -7.70 -9.36 6.63
N ASP A 56 -8.24 -9.41 7.85
CA ASP A 56 -9.48 -10.14 8.16
C ASP A 56 -10.67 -9.24 7.82
N LYS A 57 -11.28 -9.48 6.65
CA LYS A 57 -12.36 -8.63 6.12
C LYS A 57 -13.62 -8.62 6.98
N TYR A 58 -13.74 -9.54 7.93
CA TYR A 58 -14.90 -9.65 8.80
C TYR A 58 -14.71 -8.90 10.12
N ALA A 59 -13.50 -8.97 10.68
CA ALA A 59 -13.18 -8.43 11.99
C ALA A 59 -12.40 -7.10 11.95
N GLY A 60 -11.87 -6.70 10.80
CA GLY A 60 -11.07 -5.47 10.66
C GLY A 60 -9.68 -5.60 11.27
N ARG A 61 -9.20 -6.83 11.52
CA ARG A 61 -7.84 -7.08 11.99
C ARG A 61 -6.87 -7.03 10.82
N VAL A 62 -5.75 -6.34 11.02
CA VAL A 62 -4.72 -6.17 9.99
C VAL A 62 -3.39 -6.69 10.51
N TRP A 63 -2.67 -7.41 9.67
CA TRP A 63 -1.29 -7.81 9.92
C TRP A 63 -0.36 -7.21 8.87
N GLN A 64 0.87 -6.90 9.27
CA GLN A 64 1.96 -6.51 8.38
C GLN A 64 2.91 -7.69 8.18
N LEU A 65 3.41 -7.86 6.95
CA LEU A 65 4.51 -8.77 6.67
C LEU A 65 5.81 -8.15 7.18
N VAL A 66 6.46 -8.81 8.12
CA VAL A 66 7.73 -8.38 8.72
C VAL A 66 8.81 -9.45 8.51
N ARG A 67 10.08 -9.01 8.55
CA ARG A 67 11.23 -9.92 8.61
C ARG A 67 11.64 -10.14 10.05
N THR A 68 11.83 -11.40 10.44
CA THR A 68 12.37 -11.76 11.75
C THR A 68 13.88 -11.56 11.77
N LYS A 69 14.51 -11.75 12.94
CA LYS A 69 15.97 -11.69 13.09
C LYS A 69 16.69 -12.79 12.31
N ASP A 70 16.00 -13.89 12.03
CA ASP A 70 16.51 -15.06 11.33
C ASP A 70 16.28 -14.98 9.80
N ASP A 71 15.93 -13.79 9.29
CA ASP A 71 15.57 -13.52 7.88
C ASP A 71 14.32 -14.28 7.37
N GLU A 72 13.51 -14.82 8.29
CA GLU A 72 12.22 -15.42 7.96
C GLU A 72 11.12 -14.36 7.84
N SER A 73 10.05 -14.67 7.09
CA SER A 73 8.88 -13.80 6.96
C SER A 73 7.79 -14.20 7.96
N SER A 74 7.25 -13.23 8.70
CA SER A 74 6.14 -13.46 9.63
C SER A 74 5.07 -12.37 9.54
N TRP A 75 3.89 -12.66 10.08
CA TRP A 75 2.77 -11.71 10.14
C TRP A 75 2.67 -11.13 11.55
N GLU A 76 2.87 -9.83 11.69
CA GLU A 76 2.70 -9.11 12.96
C GLU A 76 1.38 -8.33 12.96
N GLU A 77 0.57 -8.51 14.01
CA GLU A 77 -0.73 -7.83 14.11
C GLU A 77 -0.52 -6.33 14.37
N MET A 78 -1.17 -5.50 13.56
CA MET A 78 -1.10 -4.05 13.68
C MET A 78 -2.25 -3.55 14.56
N PRO A 79 -2.00 -2.61 15.48
CA PRO A 79 -3.07 -2.02 16.27
C PRO A 79 -3.99 -1.17 15.40
N VAL A 80 -5.30 -1.41 15.51
CA VAL A 80 -6.36 -0.56 14.95
C VAL A 80 -7.04 0.19 16.09
N TYR A 81 -6.68 1.46 16.24
CA TYR A 81 -7.14 2.30 17.34
C TYR A 81 -8.61 2.71 17.13
N ASP A 82 -9.36 2.76 18.23
CA ASP A 82 -10.79 3.11 18.25
C ASP A 82 -11.65 2.27 17.29
N SER A 83 -11.20 1.03 17.00
CA SER A 83 -11.96 0.08 16.20
C SER A 83 -13.17 -0.45 16.98
N LEU A 84 -14.32 -0.45 16.32
CA LEU A 84 -15.51 -1.11 16.85
C LEU A 84 -15.32 -2.62 16.69
N LYS A 85 -15.37 -3.36 17.80
CA LYS A 85 -15.40 -4.81 17.75
C LYS A 85 -16.72 -5.25 17.12
N VAL A 86 -16.65 -5.78 15.90
CA VAL A 86 -17.82 -6.32 15.22
C VAL A 86 -18.21 -7.64 15.90
N GLN A 87 -19.40 -7.67 16.48
CA GLN A 87 -19.95 -8.89 17.06
C GLN A 87 -20.54 -9.76 15.94
N ALA A 88 -20.07 -11.01 15.83
CA ALA A 88 -20.55 -12.02 14.88
C ALA A 88 -20.73 -11.54 13.42
N PRO A 89 -19.65 -11.09 12.76
CA PRO A 89 -19.72 -10.66 11.36
C PRO A 89 -20.19 -11.80 10.45
N THR A 90 -21.23 -11.57 9.66
CA THR A 90 -21.82 -12.57 8.73
C THR A 90 -21.34 -12.41 7.29
N ARG A 91 -20.71 -11.28 6.96
CA ARG A 91 -20.18 -10.97 5.62
C ARG A 91 -18.88 -10.15 5.70
N PRO A 92 -18.08 -10.09 4.62
CA PRO A 92 -16.98 -9.14 4.51
C PRO A 92 -17.50 -7.70 4.68
N ARG A 93 -16.79 -6.92 5.49
CA ARG A 93 -17.14 -5.55 5.91
C ARG A 93 -15.96 -4.58 5.82
N PHE A 94 -14.73 -5.07 5.90
CA PHE A 94 -13.54 -4.22 5.86
C PHE A 94 -12.83 -4.33 4.53
N GLN A 95 -12.29 -3.21 4.06
CA GLN A 95 -11.48 -3.12 2.85
C GLN A 95 -10.20 -2.31 3.12
N LEU A 96 -9.10 -2.71 2.50
CA LEU A 96 -7.85 -1.94 2.48
C LEU A 96 -7.71 -1.24 1.13
N PHE A 97 -7.21 -0.01 1.19
CA PHE A 97 -6.77 0.77 0.04
C PHE A 97 -5.33 1.22 0.29
N THR A 98 -4.45 1.10 -0.70
CA THR A 98 -3.09 1.66 -0.65
C THR A 98 -2.84 2.49 -1.89
N SER A 99 -2.41 3.75 -1.71
CA SER A 99 -1.95 4.56 -2.82
C SER A 99 -0.54 4.14 -3.26
N GLY A 100 -0.23 4.38 -4.53
CA GLY A 100 1.15 4.34 -5.02
C GLY A 100 1.96 5.62 -4.78
N LEU A 101 1.48 6.55 -3.93
CA LEU A 101 2.12 7.85 -3.69
C LEU A 101 2.89 7.90 -2.38
N ALA A 102 2.26 7.53 -1.27
CA ALA A 102 2.88 7.47 0.04
C ALA A 102 2.19 6.46 0.95
N ALA A 103 2.95 5.87 1.89
CA ALA A 103 2.41 4.92 2.87
C ALA A 103 1.28 5.51 3.72
N ARG A 104 1.37 6.80 4.06
CA ARG A 104 0.35 7.57 4.80
C ARG A 104 -0.99 7.71 4.05
N HIS A 105 -1.04 7.37 2.76
CA HIS A 105 -2.28 7.27 2.00
C HIS A 105 -2.65 5.79 1.83
N THR A 106 -2.61 5.06 2.93
CA THR A 106 -3.14 3.71 3.05
C THR A 106 -4.27 3.75 4.05
N PHE A 107 -5.45 3.32 3.62
CA PHE A 107 -6.69 3.44 4.36
C PHE A 107 -7.29 2.06 4.61
N LEU A 108 -7.79 1.86 5.83
CA LEU A 108 -8.69 0.77 6.18
C LEU A 108 -10.09 1.37 6.29
N ILE A 109 -11.07 0.77 5.62
CA ILE A 109 -12.43 1.29 5.55
C ILE A 109 -13.39 0.22 6.03
N ASP A 110 -14.27 0.59 6.96
CA ASP A 110 -15.48 -0.16 7.27
C ASP A 110 -16.55 0.21 6.23
N THR A 111 -16.84 -0.70 5.31
CA THR A 111 -17.75 -0.47 4.19
C THR A 111 -19.22 -0.37 4.61
N ASP A 112 -19.55 -0.71 5.86
CA ASP A 112 -20.92 -0.56 6.38
C ASP A 112 -21.15 0.82 7.00
N SER A 113 -20.18 1.32 7.77
CA SER A 113 -20.33 2.59 8.51
C SER A 113 -19.63 3.78 7.85
N GLY A 114 -18.75 3.54 6.89
CA GLY A 114 -17.88 4.56 6.29
C GLY A 114 -16.70 4.97 7.18
N LYS A 115 -16.62 4.47 8.42
CA LYS A 115 -15.48 4.77 9.31
C LYS A 115 -14.19 4.35 8.65
N THR A 116 -13.24 5.28 8.66
CA THR A 116 -11.96 5.13 7.96
C THR A 116 -10.83 5.29 8.96
N TRP A 117 -9.80 4.46 8.80
CA TRP A 117 -8.54 4.57 9.51
C TRP A 117 -7.42 4.77 8.51
N VAL A 118 -6.41 5.54 8.91
CA VAL A 118 -5.22 5.81 8.11
C VAL A 118 -3.99 5.16 8.76
N LEU A 119 -3.13 4.60 7.92
CA LEU A 119 -1.84 4.07 8.35
C LEU A 119 -0.94 5.20 8.82
N VAL A 120 -0.50 5.11 10.07
CA VAL A 120 0.42 6.07 10.68
C VAL A 120 1.64 5.36 11.25
N THR A 121 2.75 6.09 11.24
CA THR A 121 3.97 5.72 11.95
C THR A 121 4.26 6.83 12.95
N GLY A 122 4.45 6.47 14.22
CA GLY A 122 4.70 7.43 15.28
C GLY A 122 5.64 6.85 16.33
N LYS A 123 6.07 7.70 17.27
CA LYS A 123 6.85 7.28 18.42
C LYS A 123 5.94 7.13 19.63
N ARG A 124 6.11 6.04 20.38
CA ARG A 124 5.53 5.85 21.71
C ARG A 124 6.63 5.74 22.75
N LYS A 125 6.28 6.06 23.99
CA LYS A 125 7.19 5.93 25.13
C LYS A 125 6.88 4.67 25.92
N ASN A 126 7.93 3.92 26.23
CA ASN A 126 7.89 2.82 27.18
C ASN A 126 7.76 3.35 28.61
N LYS A 127 7.42 2.44 29.54
CA LYS A 127 7.33 2.75 30.98
C LYS A 127 8.66 3.26 31.58
N ASN A 128 9.79 2.90 30.98
CA ASN A 128 11.13 3.34 31.37
C ASN A 128 11.56 4.66 30.70
N GLY A 129 10.67 5.32 29.94
CA GLY A 129 10.94 6.56 29.23
C GLY A 129 11.62 6.42 27.86
N SER A 130 12.01 5.21 27.43
CA SER A 130 12.58 5.02 26.10
C SER A 130 11.52 5.15 25.00
N GLU A 131 11.89 5.73 23.86
CA GLU A 131 11.01 5.84 22.70
C GLU A 131 11.11 4.61 21.81
N TYR A 132 9.99 4.15 21.27
CA TYR A 132 9.92 3.10 20.26
C TYR A 132 8.97 3.52 19.15
N GLU A 133 9.29 3.10 17.92
CA GLU A 133 8.45 3.35 16.76
C GLU A 133 7.27 2.37 16.76
N VAL A 134 6.07 2.89 16.52
CA VAL A 134 4.85 2.11 16.36
C VAL A 134 4.22 2.48 15.05
N THR A 135 3.90 1.46 14.27
CA THR A 135 3.06 1.60 13.09
C THR A 135 1.68 1.01 13.41
N GLY A 136 0.63 1.72 13.04
CA GLY A 136 -0.75 1.31 13.33
C GLY A 136 -1.78 2.11 12.54
N TRP A 137 -3.05 1.82 12.81
CA TRP A 137 -4.18 2.42 12.11
C TRP A 137 -4.93 3.35 13.06
N GLN A 138 -4.95 4.65 12.75
CA GLN A 138 -5.65 5.66 13.54
C GLN A 138 -6.91 6.13 12.82
N PRO A 139 -7.98 6.53 13.55
CA PRO A 139 -9.14 7.14 12.93
C PRO A 139 -8.74 8.29 12.02
N PHE A 140 -9.27 8.28 10.80
CA PHE A 140 -9.09 9.38 9.86
C PHE A 140 -9.98 10.54 10.31
N ALA A 141 -9.37 11.68 10.64
CA ALA A 141 -10.10 12.89 10.97
C ALA A 141 -10.56 13.57 9.67
N GLU A 142 -11.86 13.81 9.56
CA GLU A 142 -12.46 14.64 8.50
C GLU A 142 -12.32 16.14 8.83
#